data_AF-A0A0Q8H058-F1
#
_entry.id   AF-A0A0Q8H058-F1
#
_cell.length_a   1.000
_cell.length_b   1.000
_cell.length_c   1.000
_cell.angle_alpha   90.00
_cell.angle_beta   90.00
_cell.angle_gamma   90.00
#
_symmetry.space_group_name_H-M   'P 1'
#
loop_
_entity.id
_entity.type
_entity.pdbx_description
1 polymer ?
#
loop_
_entity_poly.entity_id
_entity_poly.type
_entity_poly.pdbx_seq_one_letter_code
_entity_poly.pdbx_strand_id
1 'polypeptide(L)'
;MSAAVRLLLLGVALLATPWLLGQSPLGSGLTVLRPLGWTMVVASALFFVLAFWGNRNARKAARPRVAPEPEPRRDPLLAEALPKLQQTQPVNPLVWSHVVFDAIEWRRFEAVVEALFQQAGFETRSQSHGADGGVDVWLYSRAVPDRPVSVVQCKHWQGRRVGVDKIRELRGVMAAHDVKRGQFATTSTFTPDAIAFARENSVNLLDVDALLALIAQRTPEQQMALLAVAHEGDYARPSCASCGSKLVERTAKNGGSRFWGCPGFPRCRTTLPMRSS
;
A
#
# COMPACT_ATOMS: atom_id res chain seq x y z
N MET A 1 -34.28 -12.38 -10.78
CA MET A 1 -34.23 -11.01 -11.37
C MET A 1 -35.42 -10.22 -10.85
N SER A 2 -35.21 -9.06 -10.22
CA SER A 2 -36.31 -8.23 -9.72
C SER A 2 -37.15 -7.65 -10.86
N ALA A 3 -38.42 -7.32 -10.60
CA ALA A 3 -39.32 -6.71 -11.60
C ALA A 3 -38.71 -5.43 -12.21
N ALA A 4 -37.97 -4.64 -11.41
CA ALA A 4 -37.26 -3.45 -11.87
C ALA A 4 -36.14 -3.76 -12.89
N VAL A 5 -35.43 -4.89 -12.75
CA VAL A 5 -34.42 -5.31 -13.72
C VAL A 5 -35.06 -5.72 -15.04
N ARG A 6 -36.21 -6.40 -15.00
CA ARG A 6 -36.97 -6.77 -16.22
C ARG A 6 -37.49 -5.52 -16.94
N LEU A 7 -37.98 -4.54 -16.20
CA LEU A 7 -38.49 -3.27 -16.74
C LEU A 7 -37.39 -2.44 -17.39
N LEU A 8 -36.21 -2.37 -16.75
CA LEU A 8 -35.03 -1.69 -17.30
C LEU A 8 -34.55 -2.35 -18.61
N LEU A 9 -34.45 -3.68 -18.64
CA LEU A 9 -34.04 -4.42 -19.84
C LEU A 9 -35.02 -4.22 -20.99
N LEU A 10 -36.33 -4.23 -20.71
CA LEU A 10 -37.36 -4.00 -21.74
C LEU A 10 -37.31 -2.56 -22.28
N GLY A 11 -37.10 -1.58 -21.39
CA GLY A 11 -36.93 -0.17 -21.78
C GLY A 11 -35.69 0.08 -22.63
N VAL A 12 -34.55 -0.52 -22.27
CA VAL A 12 -33.31 -0.44 -23.06
C VAL A 12 -33.48 -1.12 -24.42
N ALA A 13 -34.15 -2.28 -24.49
CA ALA A 13 -34.44 -2.95 -25.75
C ALA A 13 -35.31 -2.08 -26.68
N LEU A 14 -36.37 -1.45 -26.16
CA LEU A 14 -37.24 -0.52 -26.89
C LEU A 14 -36.50 0.73 -27.43
N LEU A 15 -35.45 1.17 -26.74
CA LEU A 15 -34.62 2.30 -27.18
C LEU A 15 -33.59 1.90 -28.24
N ALA A 16 -33.09 0.66 -28.18
CA ALA A 16 -32.06 0.13 -29.08
C ALA A 16 -32.64 -0.44 -30.38
N THR A 17 -33.90 -0.90 -30.40
CA THR A 17 -34.54 -1.52 -31.58
C THR A 17 -34.54 -0.67 -32.85
N PRO A 18 -34.74 0.68 -32.82
CA PRO A 18 -34.68 1.48 -34.04
C PRO A 18 -33.25 1.61 -34.59
N TRP A 19 -32.23 1.45 -33.75
CA TRP A 19 -30.83 1.49 -34.16
C TRP A 19 -30.39 0.17 -34.80
N LEU A 20 -30.90 -0.95 -34.29
CA LEU A 20 -30.67 -2.30 -34.82
C LEU A 20 -31.38 -2.56 -36.17
N LEU A 21 -32.51 -1.91 -36.43
CA LEU A 21 -33.33 -2.14 -37.63
C LEU A 21 -33.03 -1.20 -38.81
N GLY A 22 -32.06 -0.28 -38.68
CA GLY A 22 -31.65 0.65 -39.74
C GLY A 22 -32.79 1.52 -40.30
N GLN A 23 -32.63 2.05 -41.53
CA GLN A 23 -33.66 2.87 -42.22
C GLN A 23 -34.82 2.04 -42.81
N SER A 24 -35.16 0.91 -42.19
CA SER A 24 -36.32 0.13 -42.62
C SER A 24 -37.63 0.87 -42.27
N PRO A 25 -38.70 0.72 -43.08
CA PRO A 25 -40.00 1.31 -42.77
C PRO A 25 -40.56 0.83 -41.42
N LEU A 26 -40.18 -0.39 -40.99
CA LEU A 26 -40.48 -0.93 -39.67
C LEU A 26 -39.74 -0.19 -38.54
N GLY A 27 -38.44 0.08 -38.68
CA GLY A 27 -37.65 0.83 -37.70
C GLY A 27 -38.17 2.26 -37.49
N SER A 28 -38.67 2.87 -38.56
CA SER A 28 -39.27 4.21 -38.56
C SER A 28 -40.56 4.24 -37.74
N GLY A 29 -41.46 3.25 -37.92
CA GLY A 29 -42.70 3.11 -37.15
C GLY A 29 -42.47 2.86 -35.65
N LEU A 30 -41.40 2.17 -35.29
CA LEU A 30 -41.04 1.85 -33.90
C LEU A 30 -40.50 3.04 -33.10
N THR A 31 -40.06 4.13 -33.75
CA THR A 31 -39.60 5.33 -33.04
C THR A 31 -40.69 6.01 -32.21
N VAL A 32 -41.97 5.78 -32.52
CA VAL A 32 -43.13 6.26 -31.75
C VAL A 32 -43.18 5.67 -30.34
N LEU A 33 -42.52 4.53 -30.10
CA LEU A 33 -42.47 3.87 -28.79
C LEU A 33 -41.28 4.32 -27.91
N ARG A 34 -40.38 5.17 -28.43
CA ARG A 34 -39.26 5.74 -27.67
C ARG A 34 -39.65 6.49 -26.37
N PRO A 35 -40.71 7.31 -26.32
CA PRO A 35 -41.13 7.92 -25.06
C PRO A 35 -41.48 6.86 -24.00
N LEU A 36 -42.07 5.73 -24.40
CA LEU A 36 -42.36 4.60 -23.51
C LEU A 36 -41.08 3.93 -22.98
N GLY A 37 -40.05 3.79 -23.83
CA GLY A 37 -38.75 3.26 -23.42
C GLY A 37 -38.07 4.14 -22.36
N TRP A 38 -38.09 5.47 -22.55
CA TRP A 38 -37.53 6.41 -21.58
C TRP A 38 -38.28 6.42 -20.25
N THR A 39 -39.61 6.35 -20.24
CA THR A 39 -40.37 6.30 -18.98
C THR A 39 -40.05 5.05 -18.16
N MET A 40 -39.85 3.89 -18.82
CA MET A 40 -39.47 2.65 -18.15
C MET A 40 -38.06 2.71 -17.53
N VAL A 41 -37.10 3.33 -18.22
CA VAL A 41 -35.72 3.50 -17.71
C VAL A 41 -35.70 4.47 -16.53
N VAL A 42 -36.39 5.61 -16.62
CA VAL A 42 -36.47 6.60 -15.54
C VAL A 42 -37.17 6.05 -14.31
N ALA A 43 -38.29 5.34 -14.48
CA ALA A 43 -39.00 4.70 -13.37
C ALA A 43 -38.13 3.65 -12.66
N SER A 44 -37.34 2.89 -13.42
CA SER A 44 -36.39 1.91 -12.87
C SER A 44 -35.25 2.59 -12.11
N ALA A 45 -34.68 3.66 -12.64
CA ALA A 45 -33.64 4.45 -11.96
C ALA A 45 -34.15 5.06 -10.65
N LEU A 46 -35.36 5.63 -10.66
CA LEU A 46 -36.00 6.18 -9.46
C LEU A 46 -36.21 5.11 -8.38
N PHE A 47 -36.66 3.91 -8.77
CA PHE A 47 -36.82 2.78 -7.85
C PHE A 47 -35.50 2.38 -7.18
N PHE A 48 -34.39 2.31 -7.94
CA PHE A 48 -33.07 1.98 -7.37
C PHE A 48 -32.54 3.08 -6.43
N VAL A 49 -32.77 4.35 -6.76
CA VAL A 49 -32.39 5.48 -5.88
C VAL A 49 -33.17 5.43 -4.56
N LEU A 50 -34.49 5.21 -4.63
CA LEU A 50 -35.35 5.10 -3.44
C LEU A 50 -34.97 3.89 -2.58
N ALA A 51 -34.72 2.72 -3.20
CA ALA A 51 -34.28 1.52 -2.49
C ALA A 51 -32.91 1.71 -1.83
N PHE A 52 -31.97 2.40 -2.50
CA PHE A 52 -30.65 2.69 -1.96
C PHE A 52 -30.68 3.65 -0.77
N TRP A 53 -31.52 4.68 -0.83
CA TRP A 53 -31.75 5.61 0.29
C TRP A 53 -32.44 4.94 1.48
N GLY A 54 -33.48 4.14 1.23
CA GLY A 54 -34.18 3.38 2.28
C GLY A 54 -33.26 2.43 3.05
N ASN A 55 -32.40 1.68 2.34
CA ASN A 55 -31.46 0.74 2.95
C ASN A 55 -30.37 1.45 3.77
N ARG A 56 -29.91 2.63 3.33
CA ARG A 56 -28.96 3.45 4.10
C ARG A 56 -29.54 3.97 5.42
N ASN A 57 -30.81 4.39 5.42
CA ASN A 57 -31.47 4.86 6.63
C ASN A 57 -31.76 3.72 7.62
N ALA A 58 -32.16 2.54 7.12
CA ALA A 58 -32.33 1.35 7.96
C ALA A 58 -31.02 0.93 8.66
N ARG A 59 -29.88 0.97 7.95
CA ARG A 59 -28.57 0.66 8.54
C ARG A 59 -28.09 1.67 9.58
N LYS A 60 -28.51 2.93 9.49
CA LYS A 60 -28.23 3.94 10.53
C LYS A 60 -29.10 3.74 11.78
N ALA A 61 -30.35 3.32 11.61
CA ALA A 61 -31.28 3.07 12.72
C ALA A 61 -30.98 1.77 13.48
N ALA A 62 -30.37 0.77 12.81
CA ALA A 62 -30.09 -0.54 13.39
C ALA A 62 -28.73 -0.65 14.14
N ARG A 63 -28.03 0.46 14.43
CA ARG A 63 -26.80 0.42 15.23
C ARG A 63 -27.19 0.19 16.70
N PRO A 64 -26.93 -0.99 17.30
CA PRO A 64 -27.31 -1.24 18.68
C PRO A 64 -26.56 -0.28 19.60
N ARG A 65 -27.29 0.38 20.49
CA ARG A 65 -26.72 1.20 21.56
C ARG A 65 -26.10 0.24 22.57
N VAL A 66 -24.80 -0.01 22.44
CA VAL A 66 -24.01 -0.74 23.43
C VAL A 66 -24.09 0.06 24.73
N ALA A 67 -24.63 -0.56 25.79
CA ALA A 67 -24.60 0.04 27.11
C ALA A 67 -23.13 0.24 27.52
N PRO A 68 -22.77 1.34 28.20
CA PRO A 68 -21.42 1.49 28.72
C PRO A 68 -21.13 0.30 29.64
N GLU A 69 -20.07 -0.44 29.29
CA GLU A 69 -19.58 -1.55 30.08
C GLU A 69 -19.23 -1.04 31.49
N PRO A 70 -19.67 -1.71 32.57
CA PRO A 70 -19.36 -1.27 33.92
C PRO A 70 -17.84 -1.16 34.07
N GLU A 71 -17.40 0.02 34.53
CA GLU A 71 -15.99 0.32 34.75
C GLU A 71 -15.38 -0.80 35.62
N PRO A 72 -14.26 -1.43 35.20
CA PRO A 72 -13.66 -2.51 35.97
C PRO A 72 -13.31 -1.96 37.35
N ARG A 73 -13.85 -2.64 38.38
CA ARG A 73 -13.59 -2.32 39.78
C ARG A 73 -12.07 -2.28 39.98
N ARG A 74 -11.52 -1.08 40.15
CA ARG A 74 -10.09 -0.87 40.42
C ARG A 74 -9.77 -1.50 41.77
N ASP A 75 -9.25 -2.71 41.74
CA ASP A 75 -8.64 -3.34 42.90
C ASP A 75 -7.35 -2.57 43.24
N PRO A 76 -7.26 -1.91 44.42
CA PRO A 76 -6.07 -1.17 44.82
C PRO A 76 -4.81 -2.03 44.79
N LEU A 77 -4.94 -3.35 45.06
CA LEU A 77 -3.82 -4.28 45.05
C LEU A 77 -3.30 -4.59 43.64
N LEU A 78 -4.14 -4.47 42.60
CA LEU A 78 -3.71 -4.58 41.19
C LEU A 78 -3.11 -3.27 40.67
N ALA A 79 -3.59 -2.12 41.16
CA ALA A 79 -3.07 -0.80 40.77
C ALA A 79 -1.61 -0.58 41.21
N GLU A 80 -1.20 -1.18 42.32
CA GLU A 80 0.18 -1.12 42.83
C GLU A 80 1.15 -2.13 42.17
N ALA A 81 0.63 -3.15 41.49
CA ALA A 81 1.45 -4.10 40.72
C ALA A 81 1.78 -3.59 39.31
N LEU A 82 0.95 -2.71 38.74
CA LEU A 82 1.08 -2.20 37.38
C LEU A 82 2.26 -1.22 37.10
N PRO A 83 2.84 -0.46 38.06
CA PRO A 83 3.98 0.41 37.76
C PRO A 83 5.30 -0.37 37.60
N LYS A 84 5.38 -1.63 38.06
CA LYS A 84 6.60 -2.44 38.01
C LYS A 84 6.81 -3.18 36.70
N LEU A 85 5.78 -3.29 35.85
CA LEU A 85 5.91 -3.84 34.49
C LEU A 85 6.23 -2.77 33.44
N GLN A 86 6.13 -1.48 33.80
CA GLN A 86 6.50 -0.34 32.95
C GLN A 86 7.90 0.21 33.21
N GLN A 87 8.67 -0.44 34.08
CA GLN A 87 10.12 -0.32 34.08
C GLN A 87 10.64 -1.07 32.86
N THR A 88 10.49 -0.43 31.70
CA THR A 88 11.16 -0.78 30.46
C THR A 88 12.63 -0.97 30.79
N GLN A 89 13.07 -2.22 30.77
CA GLN A 89 14.48 -2.51 30.61
C GLN A 89 14.97 -1.66 29.43
N PRO A 90 16.14 -1.02 29.50
CA PRO A 90 16.70 -0.36 28.33
C PRO A 90 16.80 -1.44 27.26
N VAL A 91 15.94 -1.35 26.24
CA VAL A 91 15.99 -2.24 25.08
C VAL A 91 17.39 -2.06 24.54
N ASN A 92 18.20 -3.12 24.62
CA ASN A 92 19.59 -3.08 24.22
C ASN A 92 19.63 -2.48 22.80
N PRO A 93 20.23 -1.30 22.57
CA PRO A 93 20.12 -0.56 21.31
C PRO A 93 20.93 -1.21 20.18
N LEU A 94 21.09 -2.54 20.24
CA LEU A 94 21.98 -3.38 19.45
C LEU A 94 21.29 -4.63 18.88
N VAL A 95 20.02 -4.86 19.23
CA VAL A 95 19.31 -6.07 18.80
C VAL A 95 18.33 -5.72 17.68
N TRP A 96 18.56 -6.32 16.52
CA TRP A 96 17.65 -6.24 15.39
C TRP A 96 16.30 -6.88 15.71
N SER A 97 15.22 -6.15 15.41
CA SER A 97 13.84 -6.58 15.61
C SER A 97 12.90 -5.84 14.67
N HIS A 98 11.63 -6.25 14.63
CA HIS A 98 10.58 -5.54 13.87
C HIS A 98 10.47 -4.06 14.26
N VAL A 99 10.69 -3.74 15.54
CA VAL A 99 10.62 -2.38 16.08
C VAL A 99 11.55 -1.42 15.32
N VAL A 100 12.73 -1.90 14.89
CA VAL A 100 13.66 -1.08 14.11
C VAL A 100 13.03 -0.71 12.75
N PHE A 101 12.47 -1.68 12.04
CA PHE A 101 11.83 -1.45 10.74
C PHE A 101 10.55 -0.60 10.82
N ASP A 102 9.83 -0.69 11.94
CA ASP A 102 8.66 0.14 12.23
C ASP A 102 9.00 1.57 12.64
N ALA A 103 10.18 1.80 13.21
CA ALA A 103 10.63 3.13 13.64
C ALA A 103 11.22 3.95 12.49
N ILE A 104 11.91 3.30 11.55
CA ILE A 104 12.61 3.99 10.47
C ILE A 104 11.67 4.40 9.32
N GLU A 105 12.06 5.45 8.60
CA GLU A 105 11.39 5.91 7.40
C GLU A 105 11.80 5.10 6.16
N TRP A 106 11.08 5.28 5.06
CA TRP A 106 11.25 4.49 3.84
C TRP A 106 12.66 4.60 3.22
N ARG A 107 13.31 5.77 3.27
CA ARG A 107 14.69 5.89 2.77
C ARG A 107 15.72 5.19 3.64
N ARG A 108 15.47 5.12 4.95
CA ARG A 108 16.36 4.39 5.86
C ARG A 108 16.19 2.89 5.68
N PHE A 109 14.97 2.44 5.42
CA PHE A 109 14.71 1.06 5.01
C PHE A 109 15.47 0.68 3.73
N GLU A 110 15.37 1.50 2.68
CA GLU A 110 16.14 1.31 1.44
C GLU A 110 17.65 1.29 1.69
N ALA A 111 18.16 2.23 2.49
CA ALA A 111 19.58 2.30 2.84
C ALA A 111 20.07 1.05 3.60
N VAL A 112 19.28 0.52 4.53
CA VAL A 112 19.60 -0.72 5.25
C VAL A 112 19.64 -1.91 4.30
N VAL A 113 18.66 -2.02 3.40
CA VAL A 113 18.62 -3.10 2.40
C VAL A 113 19.82 -3.00 1.45
N GLU A 114 20.15 -1.80 0.98
CA GLU A 114 21.34 -1.54 0.16
C GLU A 114 22.62 -1.96 0.89
N ALA A 115 22.82 -1.50 2.12
CA ALA A 115 23.98 -1.84 2.95
C ALA A 115 24.08 -3.35 3.21
N LEU A 116 22.96 -4.05 3.37
CA LEU A 116 22.92 -5.50 3.55
C LEU A 116 23.47 -6.23 2.31
N PHE A 117 23.15 -5.75 1.10
CA PHE A 117 23.71 -6.30 -0.15
C PHE A 117 25.17 -5.91 -0.36
N GLN A 118 25.58 -4.70 0.04
CA GLN A 118 27.00 -4.32 0.04
C GLN A 118 27.83 -5.25 0.94
N GLN A 119 27.33 -5.56 2.15
CA GLN A 119 27.97 -6.52 3.05
C GLN A 119 28.02 -7.95 2.48
N ALA A 120 27.11 -8.30 1.57
CA ALA A 120 27.15 -9.56 0.82
C ALA A 120 28.15 -9.55 -0.36
N GLY A 121 28.85 -8.44 -0.58
CA GLY A 121 29.92 -8.31 -1.58
C GLY A 121 29.48 -7.75 -2.94
N PHE A 122 28.23 -7.31 -3.08
CA PHE A 122 27.76 -6.64 -4.28
C PHE A 122 28.22 -5.18 -4.32
N GLU A 123 28.56 -4.68 -5.51
CA GLU A 123 28.59 -3.25 -5.76
C GLU A 123 27.15 -2.79 -5.99
N THR A 124 26.73 -1.74 -5.28
CA THR A 124 25.37 -1.21 -5.38
C THR A 124 25.39 0.14 -6.07
N ARG A 125 24.39 0.37 -6.93
CA ARG A 125 24.15 1.67 -7.53
C ARG A 125 22.69 2.02 -7.32
N SER A 126 22.44 2.97 -6.42
CA SER A 126 21.12 3.58 -6.20
C SER A 126 21.01 4.88 -7.00
N GLN A 127 19.81 5.17 -7.51
CA GLN A 127 19.54 6.45 -8.16
C GLN A 127 18.65 7.29 -7.25
N SER A 128 19.15 8.47 -6.88
CA SER A 128 18.41 9.37 -6.02
C SER A 128 17.42 10.19 -6.88
N HIS A 129 16.12 10.00 -6.65
CA HIS A 129 15.01 10.82 -7.17
C HIS A 129 14.71 10.64 -8.67
N GLY A 130 13.75 9.77 -8.97
CA GLY A 130 13.14 9.65 -10.28
C GLY A 130 11.88 8.80 -10.22
N ALA A 131 10.96 9.00 -11.16
CA ALA A 131 9.83 8.09 -11.40
C ALA A 131 10.33 6.80 -12.10
N ASP A 132 11.38 6.21 -11.58
CA ASP A 132 12.21 5.27 -12.32
C ASP A 132 11.76 3.85 -12.07
N GLY A 133 10.77 3.42 -12.86
CA GLY A 133 10.49 2.01 -13.18
C GLY A 133 10.15 1.08 -12.01
N GLY A 134 10.22 1.54 -10.77
CA GLY A 134 10.07 0.74 -9.56
C GLY A 134 11.34 0.06 -9.04
N VAL A 135 12.57 0.39 -9.47
CA VAL A 135 13.80 -0.23 -8.89
C VAL A 135 14.56 0.78 -8.05
N ASP A 136 14.90 0.38 -6.82
CA ASP A 136 15.57 1.26 -5.86
C ASP A 136 17.09 1.04 -5.84
N VAL A 137 17.55 -0.21 -6.05
CA VAL A 137 18.99 -0.54 -6.06
C VAL A 137 19.33 -1.51 -7.18
N TRP A 138 20.40 -1.21 -7.92
CA TRP A 138 21.02 -2.12 -8.90
C TRP A 138 22.23 -2.82 -8.29
N LEU A 139 22.28 -4.15 -8.40
CA LEU A 139 23.36 -4.97 -7.85
C LEU A 139 24.30 -5.44 -8.96
N TYR A 140 25.59 -5.20 -8.78
CA TYR A 140 26.66 -5.59 -9.69
C TYR A 140 27.59 -6.59 -9.00
N SER A 141 28.02 -7.60 -9.75
CA SER A 141 29.06 -8.52 -9.30
C SER A 141 30.41 -7.96 -9.67
N ARG A 142 31.41 -8.13 -8.81
CA ARG A 142 32.81 -7.76 -9.12
C ARG A 142 33.36 -8.47 -10.36
N ALA A 143 32.80 -9.64 -10.72
CA ALA A 143 33.20 -10.38 -11.92
C ALA A 143 32.68 -9.75 -13.22
N VAL A 144 31.59 -8.97 -13.17
CA VAL A 144 30.96 -8.36 -14.34
C VAL A 144 30.47 -6.94 -13.97
N PRO A 145 31.37 -5.95 -13.87
CA PRO A 145 31.07 -4.63 -13.31
C PRO A 145 30.15 -3.76 -14.19
N ASP A 146 30.05 -4.07 -15.49
CA ASP A 146 29.28 -3.29 -16.46
C ASP A 146 27.83 -3.76 -16.61
N ARG A 147 27.46 -4.89 -15.99
CA ARG A 147 26.12 -5.47 -16.12
C ARG A 147 25.50 -5.79 -14.77
N PRO A 148 24.27 -5.32 -14.48
CA PRO A 148 23.59 -5.68 -13.25
C PRO A 148 23.27 -7.17 -13.23
N VAL A 149 23.64 -7.83 -12.13
CA VAL A 149 23.34 -9.25 -11.89
C VAL A 149 22.01 -9.42 -11.17
N SER A 150 21.52 -8.39 -10.48
CA SER A 150 20.23 -8.38 -9.83
C SER A 150 19.71 -6.95 -9.61
N VAL A 151 18.41 -6.82 -9.37
CA VAL A 151 17.73 -5.56 -9.04
C VAL A 151 16.96 -5.72 -7.73
N VAL A 152 16.86 -4.64 -6.96
CA VAL A 152 16.13 -4.60 -5.69
C VAL A 152 15.03 -3.55 -5.77
N GLN A 153 13.82 -3.96 -5.42
CA GLN A 153 12.71 -3.05 -5.15
C GLN A 153 12.33 -3.15 -3.68
N CYS A 154 12.22 -2.02 -3.02
CA CYS A 154 11.82 -1.82 -1.65
C CYS A 154 10.40 -1.24 -1.57
N LYS A 155 9.61 -1.72 -0.63
CA LYS A 155 8.32 -1.13 -0.26
C LYS A 155 8.17 -1.05 1.25
N HIS A 156 8.21 0.17 1.79
CA HIS A 156 7.92 0.42 3.20
C HIS A 156 6.41 0.64 3.38
N TRP A 157 5.66 -0.46 3.54
CA TRP A 157 4.20 -0.45 3.69
C TRP A 157 3.78 -0.92 5.07
N GLN A 158 2.66 -0.38 5.55
CA GLN A 158 2.05 -0.73 6.84
C GLN A 158 0.64 -1.29 6.59
N GLY A 159 0.35 -2.46 7.16
CA GLY A 159 -0.99 -3.08 7.15
C GLY A 159 -1.50 -3.64 5.81
N ARG A 160 -0.83 -3.41 4.68
CA ARG A 160 -1.23 -3.92 3.35
C ARG A 160 -0.22 -4.92 2.79
N ARG A 161 -0.69 -6.15 2.56
CA ARG A 161 0.10 -7.19 1.88
C ARG A 161 0.47 -6.79 0.46
N VAL A 162 1.65 -7.19 0.02
CA VAL A 162 2.14 -7.01 -1.35
C VAL A 162 1.46 -8.01 -2.28
N GLY A 163 0.78 -7.47 -3.29
CA GLY A 163 0.09 -8.23 -4.33
C GLY A 163 1.02 -8.70 -5.45
N VAL A 164 0.51 -9.63 -6.26
CA VAL A 164 1.23 -10.15 -7.44
C VAL A 164 1.49 -9.07 -8.51
N ASP A 165 0.68 -8.02 -8.54
CA ASP A 165 0.86 -6.85 -9.41
C ASP A 165 2.24 -6.23 -9.23
N LYS A 166 2.70 -6.07 -7.99
CA LYS A 166 4.01 -5.48 -7.69
C LYS A 166 5.18 -6.36 -8.08
N ILE A 167 5.03 -7.68 -7.92
CA ILE A 167 6.08 -8.62 -8.34
C ILE A 167 6.16 -8.66 -9.88
N ARG A 168 5.02 -8.53 -10.58
CA ARG A 168 4.99 -8.43 -12.05
C ARG A 168 5.62 -7.14 -12.57
N GLU A 169 5.40 -6.02 -11.90
CA GLU A 169 6.08 -4.75 -12.21
C GLU A 169 7.61 -4.92 -12.16
N LEU A 170 8.15 -5.48 -11.06
CA LEU A 170 9.58 -5.76 -10.94
C LEU A 170 10.08 -6.72 -12.04
N ARG A 171 9.31 -7.76 -12.33
CA ARG A 171 9.65 -8.73 -13.38
C ARG A 171 9.71 -8.09 -14.77
N GLY A 172 8.87 -7.09 -15.03
CA GLY A 172 8.90 -6.27 -16.24
C GLY A 172 10.22 -5.51 -16.38
N VAL A 173 10.68 -4.87 -15.30
CA VAL A 173 11.99 -4.19 -15.30
C VAL A 173 13.12 -5.17 -15.51
N MET A 174 13.09 -6.33 -14.85
CA MET A 174 14.08 -7.39 -15.05
C MET A 174 14.17 -7.82 -16.53
N ALA A 175 13.04 -7.96 -17.21
CA ALA A 175 13.00 -8.31 -18.63
C ALA A 175 13.60 -7.20 -19.50
N ALA A 176 13.24 -5.94 -19.25
CA ALA A 176 13.70 -4.78 -20.02
C ALA A 176 15.22 -4.57 -19.95
N HIS A 177 15.86 -4.95 -18.83
CA HIS A 177 17.30 -4.78 -18.61
C HIS A 177 18.09 -6.09 -18.70
N ASP A 178 17.47 -7.18 -19.20
CA ASP A 178 18.04 -8.52 -19.27
C ASP A 178 18.70 -8.99 -17.94
N VAL A 179 18.05 -8.69 -16.82
CA VAL A 179 18.47 -9.11 -15.47
C VAL A 179 17.76 -10.40 -15.11
N LYS A 180 18.51 -11.42 -14.71
CA LYS A 180 17.95 -12.76 -14.46
C LYS A 180 17.38 -12.94 -13.05
N ARG A 181 17.75 -12.10 -12.08
CA ARG A 181 17.35 -12.23 -10.67
C ARG A 181 16.83 -10.92 -10.10
N GLY A 182 15.71 -10.98 -9.37
CA GLY A 182 15.15 -9.83 -8.66
C GLY A 182 15.10 -10.07 -7.15
N GLN A 183 15.10 -8.98 -6.39
CA GLN A 183 14.89 -8.96 -4.94
C GLN A 183 13.73 -8.00 -4.67
N PHE A 184 12.75 -8.43 -3.88
CA PHE A 184 11.66 -7.57 -3.44
C PHE A 184 11.65 -7.51 -1.93
N ALA A 185 12.04 -6.37 -1.36
CA ALA A 185 12.07 -6.13 0.08
C ALA A 185 10.84 -5.35 0.54
N THR A 186 10.22 -5.75 1.64
CA THR A 186 9.05 -5.06 2.19
C THR A 186 9.00 -5.13 3.71
N THR A 187 8.43 -4.09 4.32
CA THR A 187 8.07 -4.12 5.75
C THR A 187 6.68 -4.70 6.03
N SER A 188 6.00 -5.19 4.99
CA SER A 188 4.75 -5.94 5.12
C SER A 188 4.97 -7.42 4.80
N THR A 189 3.91 -8.13 4.41
CA THR A 189 3.98 -9.54 3.98
C THR A 189 3.48 -9.69 2.55
N PHE A 190 3.76 -10.82 1.92
CA PHE A 190 3.37 -11.11 0.54
C PHE A 190 2.08 -11.91 0.48
N THR A 191 1.25 -11.68 -0.54
CA THR A 191 0.10 -12.55 -0.84
C THR A 191 0.56 -13.91 -1.37
N PRO A 192 -0.24 -15.00 -1.25
CA PRO A 192 0.11 -16.31 -1.79
C PRO A 192 0.42 -16.27 -3.29
N ASP A 193 -0.36 -15.52 -4.07
CA ASP A 193 -0.14 -15.34 -5.52
C ASP A 193 1.19 -14.64 -5.82
N ALA A 194 1.56 -13.65 -5.00
CA ALA A 194 2.86 -12.99 -5.11
C ALA A 194 4.02 -13.96 -4.86
N ILE A 195 3.90 -14.81 -3.83
CA ILE A 195 4.90 -15.84 -3.50
C ILE A 195 5.04 -16.86 -4.63
N ALA A 196 3.92 -17.38 -5.15
CA ALA A 196 3.92 -18.34 -6.25
C ALA A 196 4.58 -17.76 -7.50
N PHE A 197 4.14 -16.55 -7.90
CA PHE A 197 4.69 -15.88 -9.09
C PHE A 197 6.18 -15.55 -8.93
N ALA A 198 6.61 -15.10 -7.75
CA ALA A 198 8.01 -14.76 -7.49
C ALA A 198 8.95 -15.97 -7.67
N ARG A 199 8.53 -17.13 -7.13
CA ARG A 199 9.28 -18.39 -7.24
C ARG A 199 9.50 -18.81 -8.70
N GLU A 200 8.48 -18.67 -9.55
CA GLU A 200 8.56 -19.01 -10.97
C GLU A 200 9.39 -18.00 -11.79
N ASN A 201 9.57 -16.78 -11.27
CA ASN A 201 10.15 -15.66 -12.00
C ASN A 201 11.51 -15.20 -11.46
N SER A 202 12.19 -16.03 -10.67
CA SER A 202 13.51 -15.72 -10.10
C SER A 202 13.53 -14.41 -9.31
N VAL A 203 12.43 -14.12 -8.61
CA VAL A 203 12.31 -13.01 -7.66
C VAL A 203 12.36 -13.58 -6.26
N ASN A 204 13.35 -13.15 -5.49
CA ASN A 204 13.44 -13.48 -4.08
C ASN A 204 12.66 -12.45 -3.25
N LEU A 205 11.87 -12.93 -2.29
CA LEU A 205 10.97 -12.12 -1.47
C LEU A 205 11.57 -11.96 -0.08
N LEU A 206 11.71 -10.71 0.36
CA LEU A 206 12.34 -10.34 1.62
C LEU A 206 11.35 -9.53 2.45
N ASP A 207 10.54 -10.20 3.26
CA ASP A 207 9.77 -9.54 4.32
C ASP A 207 10.67 -9.29 5.54
N VAL A 208 10.10 -8.71 6.61
CA VAL A 208 10.87 -8.38 7.82
C VAL A 208 11.50 -9.63 8.44
N ASP A 209 10.80 -10.76 8.47
CA ASP A 209 11.33 -12.00 9.04
C ASP A 209 12.52 -12.52 8.22
N ALA A 210 12.40 -12.52 6.89
CA ALA A 210 13.50 -12.89 6.00
C ALA A 210 14.70 -11.93 6.12
N LEU A 211 14.47 -10.62 6.25
CA LEU A 211 15.52 -9.64 6.46
C LEU A 211 16.22 -9.84 7.81
N LEU A 212 15.47 -10.06 8.89
CA LEU A 212 16.03 -10.37 10.21
C LEU A 212 16.86 -11.66 10.17
N ALA A 213 16.40 -12.69 9.47
CA ALA A 213 17.16 -13.93 9.28
C ALA A 213 18.48 -13.72 8.51
N LEU A 214 18.51 -12.80 7.54
CA LEU A 214 19.75 -12.44 6.83
C LEU A 214 20.70 -11.62 7.71
N ILE A 215 20.17 -10.70 8.51
CA ILE A 215 20.95 -9.87 9.42
C ILE A 215 21.56 -10.72 10.55
N ALA A 216 20.82 -11.71 11.06
CA ALA A 216 21.30 -12.63 12.08
C ALA A 216 22.53 -13.47 11.64
N GLN A 217 22.73 -13.62 10.33
CA GLN A 217 23.91 -14.30 9.76
C GLN A 217 25.15 -13.40 9.66
N ARG A 218 25.06 -12.13 10.05
CA ARG A 218 26.15 -11.15 10.00
C ARG A 218 26.95 -11.13 11.29
N THR A 219 28.21 -10.72 11.22
CA THR A 219 29.03 -10.53 12.44
C THR A 219 28.44 -9.42 13.30
N PRO A 220 28.72 -9.38 14.62
CA PRO A 220 28.25 -8.30 15.50
C PRO A 220 28.60 -6.90 14.98
N GLU A 221 29.78 -6.72 14.40
CA GLU A 221 30.24 -5.46 13.82
C GLU A 221 29.42 -5.07 12.59
N GLN A 222 29.10 -6.04 11.74
CA GLN A 222 28.24 -5.82 10.57
C GLN A 222 26.81 -5.48 10.97
N GLN A 223 26.26 -6.16 11.98
CA GLN A 223 24.92 -5.85 12.53
C GLN A 223 24.87 -4.44 13.11
N MET A 224 25.91 -4.03 13.84
CA MET A 224 26.08 -2.68 14.37
C MET A 224 26.12 -1.63 13.26
N ALA A 225 26.89 -1.89 12.20
CA ALA A 225 27.01 -0.98 11.06
C ALA A 225 25.65 -0.78 10.36
N LEU A 226 24.89 -1.86 10.16
CA LEU A 226 23.53 -1.75 9.60
C LEU A 226 22.62 -0.92 10.52
N LEU A 227 22.76 -1.08 11.84
CA LEU A 227 21.91 -0.37 12.81
C LEU A 227 22.22 1.12 12.85
N ALA A 228 23.50 1.48 12.68
CA ALA A 228 23.92 2.85 12.49
C ALA A 228 23.32 3.47 11.22
N VAL A 229 23.27 2.71 10.10
CA VAL A 229 22.59 3.14 8.86
C VAL A 229 21.09 3.34 9.11
N ALA A 230 20.44 2.43 9.84
CA ALA A 230 19.01 2.52 10.15
C ALA A 230 18.66 3.80 10.93
N HIS A 231 19.50 4.18 11.90
CA HIS A 231 19.30 5.33 12.78
C HIS A 231 20.03 6.61 12.34
N GLU A 232 20.52 6.65 11.10
CA GLU A 232 21.25 7.82 10.60
C GLU A 232 20.31 9.04 10.45
N GLY A 233 20.71 10.15 11.07
CA GLY A 233 20.03 11.43 10.96
C GLY A 233 18.60 11.39 11.51
N ASP A 234 17.70 12.08 10.83
CA ASP A 234 16.28 12.13 11.21
C ASP A 234 15.53 10.90 10.67
N TYR A 235 15.87 9.73 11.23
CA TYR A 235 15.47 8.43 10.70
C TYR A 235 13.96 8.16 10.82
N ALA A 236 13.26 8.81 11.76
CA ALA A 236 11.84 8.58 12.00
C ALA A 236 10.94 9.51 11.17
N ARG A 237 11.40 10.73 10.83
CA ARG A 237 10.60 11.67 10.03
C ARG A 237 10.69 11.28 8.55
N PRO A 238 9.54 11.05 7.88
CA PRO A 238 9.55 10.60 6.49
C PRO A 238 10.10 11.65 5.53
N SER A 239 10.83 11.18 4.53
CA SER A 239 11.27 12.00 3.40
C SER A 239 10.17 12.10 2.34
N CYS A 240 10.12 13.21 1.61
CA CYS A 240 9.19 13.36 0.50
C CYS A 240 9.54 12.41 -0.66
N ALA A 241 8.60 11.57 -1.10
CA ALA A 241 8.82 10.67 -2.24
C ALA A 241 9.06 11.40 -3.58
N SER A 242 8.61 12.67 -3.70
CA SER A 242 8.76 13.44 -4.94
C SER A 242 10.03 14.29 -4.98
N CYS A 243 10.40 14.97 -3.88
CA CYS A 243 11.52 15.91 -3.88
C CYS A 243 12.60 15.63 -2.81
N GLY A 244 12.40 14.61 -1.98
CA GLY A 244 13.35 14.16 -0.95
C GLY A 244 13.48 15.02 0.30
N SER A 245 12.95 16.24 0.34
CA SER A 245 12.96 17.04 1.56
C SER A 245 12.21 16.33 2.69
N LYS A 246 12.69 16.44 3.92
CA LYS A 246 11.96 15.93 5.09
C LYS A 246 10.59 16.60 5.19
N LEU A 247 9.57 15.77 5.39
CA LEU A 247 8.20 16.26 5.50
C LEU A 247 8.01 17.00 6.82
N VAL A 248 7.10 17.96 6.83
CA VAL A 248 6.70 18.69 8.03
C VAL A 248 5.29 18.28 8.42
N GLU A 249 5.02 18.29 9.71
CA GLU A 249 3.69 18.06 10.21
C GLU A 249 2.73 19.19 9.80
N ARG A 250 1.53 18.82 9.37
CA ARG A 250 0.46 19.74 9.02
C ARG A 250 -0.87 19.21 9.56
N THR A 251 -1.81 20.13 9.78
CA THR A 251 -3.18 19.81 10.21
C THR A 251 -4.14 20.09 9.07
N ALA A 252 -5.10 19.19 8.84
CA ALA A 252 -6.13 19.40 7.83
C ALA A 252 -7.00 20.62 8.19
N LYS A 253 -7.57 21.28 7.17
CA LYS A 253 -8.49 22.40 7.36
C LYS A 253 -9.63 21.97 8.29
N ASN A 254 -10.12 22.89 9.13
CA ASN A 254 -11.17 22.67 10.12
C ASN A 254 -10.81 21.74 11.29
N GLY A 255 -9.52 21.67 11.67
CA GLY A 255 -9.08 20.88 12.84
C GLY A 255 -9.12 19.36 12.60
N GLY A 256 -8.99 18.92 11.35
CA GLY A 256 -8.95 17.50 11.01
C GLY A 256 -7.63 16.82 11.40
N SER A 257 -7.43 15.59 10.89
CA SER A 257 -6.25 14.78 11.23
C SER A 257 -4.91 15.46 10.87
N ARG A 258 -3.88 15.13 11.66
CA ARG A 258 -2.49 15.48 11.38
C ARG A 258 -1.94 14.60 10.26
N PHE A 259 -1.12 15.17 9.40
CA PHE A 259 -0.48 14.46 8.28
C PHE A 259 0.90 15.06 8.00
N TRP A 260 1.74 14.30 7.31
CA TRP A 260 3.02 14.78 6.80
C TRP A 260 2.83 15.49 5.46
N GLY A 261 3.24 16.74 5.35
CA GLY A 261 3.17 17.53 4.13
C GLY A 261 4.53 18.05 3.70
N CYS A 262 4.76 18.13 2.38
CA CYS A 262 6.01 18.65 1.85
C CYS A 262 6.18 20.15 2.21
N PRO A 263 7.36 20.59 2.72
CA PRO A 263 7.63 22.01 2.96
C PRO A 263 7.60 22.83 1.67
N GLY A 264 7.95 22.24 0.52
CA GLY A 264 7.94 22.88 -0.79
C GLY A 264 6.56 23.16 -1.41
N PHE A 265 5.46 23.00 -0.66
CA PHE A 265 4.11 23.38 -1.14
C PHE A 265 4.07 24.89 -1.49
N PRO A 266 3.43 25.30 -2.61
CA PRO A 266 2.56 24.53 -3.49
C PRO A 266 3.25 23.80 -4.64
N ARG A 267 4.59 23.95 -4.81
CA ARG A 267 5.37 23.35 -5.90
C ARG A 267 5.45 21.82 -5.78
N CYS A 268 5.54 21.32 -4.56
CA CYS A 268 5.43 19.89 -4.27
C CYS A 268 4.22 19.62 -3.36
N ARG A 269 3.27 18.81 -3.86
CA ARG A 269 1.98 18.53 -3.18
C ARG A 269 1.94 17.16 -2.49
N THR A 270 3.06 16.44 -2.43
CA THR A 270 3.13 15.15 -1.74
C THR A 270 2.75 15.27 -0.28
N THR A 271 1.89 14.36 0.15
CA THR A 271 1.48 14.17 1.55
C THR A 271 1.57 12.70 1.92
N LEU A 272 1.84 12.41 3.19
CA LEU A 272 1.77 11.06 3.75
C LEU A 272 0.91 11.08 5.02
N PRO A 273 0.12 10.03 5.28
CA PRO A 273 -0.55 9.88 6.57
C PRO A 273 0.50 9.73 7.67
N MET A 274 0.19 10.22 8.87
CA MET A 274 0.98 9.85 10.05
C MET A 274 0.68 8.41 10.43
N ARG A 275 1.71 7.67 10.89
CA ARG A 275 1.52 6.34 11.46
C ARG A 275 0.64 6.49 12.69
N SER A 276 -0.44 5.71 12.79
CA SER A 276 -1.23 5.62 14.02
C SER A 276 -0.36 4.92 15.07
N SER A 277 0.07 5.67 16.07
CA SER A 277 0.68 5.17 17.29
C SER A 277 -0.25 4.21 18.04
#